data_AF-A0A3N2IL23-F1
#
_entry.id   AF-A0A3N2IL23-F1
#
_cell.length_a   1.000
_cell.length_b   1.000
_cell.length_c   1.000
_cell.angle_alpha   90.00
_cell.angle_beta   90.00
_cell.angle_gamma   90.00
#
_symmetry.space_group_name_H-M   'P 1'
#
loop_
_entity.id
_entity.type
_entity.pdbx_description
1 polymer ?
#
loop_
_entity_poly.entity_id
_entity_poly.type
_entity_poly.pdbx_seq_one_letter_code
_entity_poly.pdbx_strand_id
1 'polypeptide(L)'
;MTAAGGAGRGRAPGPWAPSRPGPADVVWEPGPGGRTSGATGGSAGGGSRDGGSADGASSSDDLGSAGPARPRRVGPVGRWWARASAGRRLLVGYALVVVVALGVTLAVVPTQPVYGGSSPWKGVSVADLRTRPATDGWSLDLAGALAPDARPACLRFPNEVVSPGRILVGAAAAWTYGFANDAGCGSDTDGIGSRLALVDTVHGESVWLHDLTADARGLGLAGSVEVISAAPAGDTGLMLVRAAVDDDVVMLTLDAATGRTVEAAAPRSATTSDQFQASGTTVLTGRQGSAGGRFVYEVRDVRDLGRVAWSGPGTTTGVALALDDRAVVATSDGTVQIDPASGEATPWGTRLDALGGYVVRGGDLYSPTGDDGGFTARGPDGGELWRSSTSVHGSWTAARSCLVVTDVAADQVACLDYATGAVRWTRSGAGATSVEGLPGQTDDTVWSTTPGGPADDLGVRGLDGASGSVTTRLELPNGAALVAAGRTVGYALAYGSSGGRSSVIGFDLATGERLWRYSGQLQVSVWSGTLVDIDVDGVAHELTAPEARVVGA
;
A
#
# COMPACT_ATOMS: atom_id res chain seq x y z
N MET A 1 32.81 18.80 -42.34
CA MET A 1 32.16 17.47 -42.35
C MET A 1 32.56 16.81 -41.05
N THR A 2 31.76 17.03 -40.02
CA THR A 2 32.14 16.73 -38.64
C THR A 2 30.93 16.12 -37.98
N ALA A 3 31.09 14.89 -37.50
CA ALA A 3 30.10 14.13 -36.78
C ALA A 3 29.82 14.79 -35.42
N ALA A 4 28.54 14.95 -35.09
CA ALA A 4 28.07 15.32 -33.75
C ALA A 4 27.31 14.13 -33.17
N GLY A 5 27.76 13.66 -32.01
CA GLY A 5 27.18 12.57 -31.25
C GLY A 5 25.80 12.91 -30.71
N GLY A 6 24.87 11.97 -30.84
CA GLY A 6 23.54 12.06 -30.26
C GLY A 6 23.58 11.78 -28.77
N ALA A 7 23.33 12.81 -27.96
CA ALA A 7 22.95 12.65 -26.56
C ALA A 7 21.51 12.08 -26.52
N GLY A 8 21.37 10.87 -25.98
CA GLY A 8 20.07 10.23 -25.75
C GLY A 8 19.27 11.01 -24.72
N ARG A 9 18.13 11.56 -25.15
CA ARG A 9 17.15 12.17 -24.26
C ARG A 9 16.42 11.08 -23.49
N GLY A 10 16.53 11.10 -22.17
CA GLY A 10 15.80 10.21 -21.27
C GLY A 10 14.28 10.38 -21.44
N ARG A 11 13.56 9.26 -21.52
CA ARG A 11 12.10 9.23 -21.40
C ARG A 11 11.72 9.77 -20.03
N ALA A 12 10.75 10.68 -19.98
CA ALA A 12 10.07 11.01 -18.72
C ALA A 12 9.49 9.73 -18.12
N PRO A 13 9.67 9.47 -16.81
CA PRO A 13 9.04 8.34 -16.16
C PRO A 13 7.52 8.54 -16.18
N GLY A 14 6.79 7.51 -16.63
CA GLY A 14 5.34 7.46 -16.44
C GLY A 14 4.98 7.38 -14.95
N PRO A 15 3.67 7.42 -14.59
CA PRO A 15 3.25 7.13 -13.23
C PRO A 15 3.89 5.81 -12.78
N TRP A 16 4.46 5.80 -11.57
CA TRP A 16 5.18 4.65 -11.04
C TRP A 16 4.29 3.40 -11.11
N ALA A 17 4.73 2.43 -11.89
CA ALA A 17 4.25 1.06 -11.85
C ALA A 17 5.43 0.22 -11.32
N PRO A 18 5.23 -0.66 -10.32
CA PRO A 18 6.31 -1.48 -9.82
C PRO A 18 6.93 -2.30 -10.96
N SER A 19 8.26 -2.35 -10.99
CA SER A 19 9.03 -3.12 -11.97
C SER A 19 8.58 -4.59 -11.96
N ARG A 20 8.08 -5.09 -13.09
CA ARG A 20 7.76 -6.52 -13.24
C ARG A 20 9.06 -7.33 -13.31
N PRO A 21 9.16 -8.49 -12.62
CA PRO A 21 10.24 -9.45 -12.88
C PRO A 21 10.22 -9.90 -14.34
N GLY A 22 11.40 -10.12 -14.92
CA GLY A 22 11.52 -10.69 -16.26
C GLY A 22 11.06 -12.16 -16.30
N PRO A 23 10.57 -12.67 -17.44
CA PRO A 23 10.04 -14.04 -17.57
C PRO A 23 11.06 -15.18 -17.38
N ALA A 24 12.33 -14.88 -17.08
CA ALA A 24 13.38 -15.89 -16.86
C ALA A 24 13.61 -16.23 -15.37
N ASP A 25 13.00 -15.50 -14.44
CA ASP A 25 13.32 -15.59 -13.02
C ASP A 25 12.19 -16.28 -12.22
N VAL A 26 12.54 -17.50 -11.77
CA VAL A 26 12.10 -18.16 -10.53
C VAL A 26 10.80 -18.99 -10.55
N VAL A 27 11.02 -20.28 -10.34
CA VAL A 27 10.07 -21.38 -10.09
C VAL A 27 9.63 -21.35 -8.62
N TRP A 28 8.34 -21.19 -8.35
CA TRP A 28 7.75 -21.49 -7.04
C TRP A 28 6.50 -22.35 -7.19
N GLU A 29 6.72 -23.65 -7.35
CA GLU A 29 5.79 -24.67 -6.89
C GLU A 29 6.42 -25.37 -5.68
N PRO A 30 5.67 -25.69 -4.61
CA PRO A 30 6.11 -26.68 -3.65
C PRO A 30 6.09 -28.03 -4.36
N GLY A 31 7.24 -28.44 -4.90
CA GLY A 31 7.38 -29.76 -5.52
C GLY A 31 6.95 -30.85 -4.53
N PRO A 32 6.07 -31.80 -4.92
CA PRO A 32 5.78 -32.95 -4.08
C PRO A 32 7.08 -33.73 -3.88
N GLY A 33 7.40 -34.05 -2.63
CA GLY A 33 8.65 -34.69 -2.24
C GLY A 33 9.11 -35.78 -3.20
N GLY A 34 10.14 -35.47 -3.97
CA GLY A 34 10.80 -36.38 -4.90
C GLY A 34 11.53 -37.46 -4.13
N ARG A 35 10.87 -38.61 -3.95
CA ARG A 35 11.51 -39.88 -3.63
C ARG A 35 12.54 -40.19 -4.70
N THR A 36 13.82 -40.11 -4.35
CA THR A 36 14.91 -40.64 -5.17
C THR A 36 14.82 -42.17 -5.17
N SER A 37 14.47 -42.73 -6.33
CA SER A 37 14.50 -44.17 -6.60
C SER A 37 15.43 -44.42 -7.77
N GLY A 38 16.50 -45.17 -7.54
CA GLY A 38 17.08 -46.09 -8.53
C GLY A 38 18.38 -45.66 -9.23
N ALA A 39 19.51 -46.06 -8.67
CA ALA A 39 20.60 -46.64 -9.47
C ALA A 39 21.31 -47.73 -8.65
N THR A 40 21.32 -48.91 -9.24
CA THR A 40 21.83 -50.21 -8.78
C THR A 40 23.34 -50.28 -8.63
N GLY A 41 23.83 -50.96 -7.59
CA GLY A 41 25.19 -51.51 -7.58
C GLY A 41 25.73 -51.97 -6.21
N GLY A 42 25.70 -53.28 -5.97
CA GLY A 42 26.85 -53.99 -5.38
C GLY A 42 26.95 -54.20 -3.86
N SER A 43 26.61 -55.44 -3.45
CA SER A 43 27.43 -56.35 -2.61
C SER A 43 27.57 -56.15 -1.09
N ALA A 44 26.98 -57.12 -0.38
CA ALA A 44 27.56 -58.00 0.66
C ALA A 44 27.92 -57.49 2.08
N GLY A 45 27.40 -58.24 3.06
CA GLY A 45 27.81 -58.31 4.47
C GLY A 45 26.87 -57.55 5.40
N GLY A 46 26.22 -58.10 6.43
CA GLY A 46 26.49 -59.28 7.25
C GLY A 46 26.37 -58.86 8.73
N GLY A 47 25.52 -59.53 9.51
CA GLY A 47 25.34 -59.34 10.97
C GLY A 47 23.96 -58.77 11.31
N SER A 48 22.96 -59.50 11.81
CA SER A 48 22.88 -60.38 13.00
C SER A 48 23.12 -59.65 14.33
N ARG A 49 22.02 -59.48 15.08
CA ARG A 49 21.80 -59.60 16.55
C ARG A 49 20.70 -58.62 16.96
N ASP A 50 19.51 -59.09 17.30
CA ASP A 50 19.12 -59.70 18.59
C ASP A 50 19.34 -58.80 19.80
N GLY A 51 18.26 -58.55 20.55
CA GLY A 51 18.33 -58.62 22.02
C GLY A 51 17.71 -57.48 22.83
N GLY A 52 16.66 -57.83 23.60
CA GLY A 52 16.29 -57.21 24.89
C GLY A 52 15.11 -56.23 24.80
N SER A 53 13.87 -56.50 25.24
CA SER A 53 13.34 -57.28 26.39
C SER A 53 13.94 -56.92 27.76
N ALA A 54 13.17 -56.15 28.53
CA ALA A 54 12.96 -56.20 29.99
C ALA A 54 11.98 -55.05 30.32
N ASP A 55 10.70 -55.25 30.62
CA ASP A 55 10.12 -55.95 31.76
C ASP A 55 10.87 -55.71 33.08
N GLY A 56 10.28 -54.85 33.91
CA GLY A 56 10.68 -54.57 35.28
C GLY A 56 9.44 -54.26 36.10
N ALA A 57 8.84 -55.32 36.63
CA ALA A 57 7.64 -55.31 37.43
C ALA A 57 7.87 -54.84 38.87
N SER A 58 6.79 -54.30 39.46
CA SER A 58 6.24 -54.60 40.80
C SER A 58 7.06 -54.44 42.09
N SER A 59 6.28 -54.19 43.15
CA SER A 59 6.58 -54.23 44.60
C SER A 59 7.17 -52.92 45.15
N SER A 60 6.76 -52.40 46.30
CA SER A 60 5.96 -52.97 47.38
C SER A 60 5.49 -51.82 48.28
N ASP A 61 4.35 -52.04 48.92
CA ASP A 61 3.96 -51.37 50.15
C ASP A 61 5.12 -51.38 51.16
N ASP A 62 5.38 -50.25 51.81
CA ASP A 62 6.04 -50.27 53.11
C ASP A 62 5.42 -49.22 54.03
N LEU A 63 4.66 -49.75 54.98
CA LEU A 63 4.08 -49.06 56.12
C LEU A 63 5.16 -48.84 57.17
N GLY A 64 5.31 -47.59 57.60
CA GLY A 64 5.63 -47.28 58.98
C GLY A 64 7.11 -47.20 59.33
N SER A 65 7.56 -45.97 59.56
CA SER A 65 8.57 -45.65 60.58
C SER A 65 8.57 -44.14 60.84
N ALA A 66 7.82 -43.72 61.85
CA ALA A 66 7.92 -42.38 62.43
C ALA A 66 9.31 -42.22 63.06
N GLY A 67 10.27 -41.75 62.25
CA GLY A 67 11.58 -41.32 62.73
C GLY A 67 11.45 -39.96 63.44
N PRO A 68 12.12 -39.76 64.59
CA PRO A 68 12.05 -38.49 65.32
C PRO A 68 12.57 -37.35 64.43
N ALA A 69 11.75 -36.32 64.28
CA ALA A 69 12.08 -35.10 63.58
C ALA A 69 13.38 -34.51 64.15
N ARG A 70 14.47 -34.61 63.37
CA ARG A 70 15.67 -33.83 63.64
C ARG A 70 15.27 -32.36 63.67
N PRO A 71 15.59 -31.60 64.74
CA PRO A 71 15.26 -30.19 64.79
C PRO A 71 15.96 -29.50 63.63
N ARG A 72 15.17 -29.03 62.65
CA ARG A 72 15.64 -28.09 61.63
C ARG A 72 16.30 -26.95 62.40
N ARG A 73 17.64 -26.84 62.28
CA ARG A 73 18.37 -25.67 62.74
C ARG A 73 17.81 -24.49 61.96
N VAL A 74 16.85 -23.80 62.59
CA VAL A 74 16.35 -22.52 62.11
C VAL A 74 17.57 -21.63 62.06
N GLY A 75 18.05 -21.37 60.83
CA GLY A 75 19.15 -20.44 60.61
C GLY A 75 18.83 -19.10 61.27
N PRO A 76 19.85 -18.30 61.60
CA PRO A 76 19.72 -17.07 62.40
C PRO A 76 18.63 -16.11 61.90
N VAL A 77 18.30 -16.18 60.60
CA VAL A 77 17.23 -15.41 59.96
C VAL A 77 15.84 -15.72 60.54
N GLY A 78 15.51 -16.98 60.84
CA GLY A 78 14.15 -17.35 61.31
C GLY A 78 13.83 -16.89 62.74
N ARG A 79 14.83 -16.73 63.61
CA ARG A 79 14.62 -16.22 64.98
C ARG A 79 14.41 -14.71 65.03
N TRP A 80 14.94 -13.97 64.07
CA TRP A 80 14.75 -12.53 64.00
C TRP A 80 13.34 -12.16 63.50
N TRP A 81 12.80 -12.96 62.57
CA TRP A 81 11.44 -12.77 62.04
C TRP A 81 10.33 -13.08 63.05
N ALA A 82 10.57 -13.97 64.01
CA ALA A 82 9.61 -14.30 65.06
C ALA A 82 9.31 -13.13 66.03
N ARG A 83 10.18 -12.12 66.12
CA ARG A 83 10.01 -10.94 67.01
C ARG A 83 9.50 -9.68 66.33
N ALA A 84 9.28 -9.70 65.02
CA ALA A 84 8.68 -8.57 64.32
C ALA A 84 7.16 -8.53 64.56
N SER A 85 6.63 -7.37 64.99
CA SER A 85 5.19 -7.15 65.11
C SER A 85 4.47 -7.35 63.77
N ALA A 86 3.19 -7.75 63.80
CA ALA A 86 2.42 -8.04 62.59
C ALA A 86 2.46 -6.89 61.56
N GLY A 87 2.43 -5.63 62.02
CA GLY A 87 2.55 -4.45 61.16
C GLY A 87 3.90 -4.32 60.43
N ARG A 88 5.01 -4.74 61.06
CA ARG A 88 6.34 -4.68 60.43
C ARG A 88 6.52 -5.77 59.38
N ARG A 89 5.88 -6.93 59.56
CA ARG A 89 5.84 -8.00 58.55
C ARG A 89 5.04 -7.58 57.32
N LEU A 90 3.90 -6.92 57.53
CA LEU A 90 3.11 -6.35 56.43
C LEU A 90 3.91 -5.28 55.68
N LEU A 91 4.56 -4.35 56.40
CA LEU A 91 5.35 -3.28 55.78
C LEU A 91 6.53 -3.83 54.95
N VAL A 92 7.24 -4.84 55.44
CA VAL A 92 8.30 -5.52 54.67
C VAL A 92 7.74 -6.25 53.45
N GLY A 93 6.58 -6.90 53.58
CA GLY A 93 5.89 -7.54 52.46
C GLY A 93 5.51 -6.54 51.36
N TYR A 94 4.88 -5.42 51.74
CA TYR A 94 4.54 -4.35 50.80
C TYR A 94 5.79 -3.71 50.17
N ALA A 95 6.84 -3.47 50.96
CA ALA A 95 8.10 -2.93 50.44
C ALA A 95 8.75 -3.89 49.41
N LEU A 96 8.72 -5.20 49.66
CA LEU A 96 9.22 -6.20 48.71
C LEU A 96 8.40 -6.19 47.41
N VAL A 97 7.06 -6.15 47.51
CA VAL A 97 6.17 -6.06 46.33
C VAL A 97 6.46 -4.80 45.53
N VAL A 98 6.64 -3.65 46.18
CA VAL A 98 7.01 -2.40 45.52
C VAL A 98 8.36 -2.53 44.83
N VAL A 99 9.39 -3.07 45.49
CA VAL A 99 10.72 -3.26 44.89
C VAL A 99 10.67 -4.21 43.70
N VAL A 100 9.93 -5.31 43.79
CA VAL A 100 9.75 -6.25 42.67
C VAL A 100 8.99 -5.57 41.53
N ALA A 101 7.91 -4.85 41.82
CA ALA A 101 7.15 -4.11 40.80
C ALA A 101 8.02 -3.05 40.11
N LEU A 102 8.83 -2.30 40.88
CA LEU A 102 9.77 -1.30 40.35
C LEU A 102 10.87 -1.96 39.53
N GLY A 103 11.41 -3.10 40.00
CA GLY A 103 12.41 -3.88 39.27
C GLY A 103 11.87 -4.41 37.94
N VAL A 104 10.66 -4.98 37.94
CA VAL A 104 9.96 -5.43 36.72
C VAL A 104 9.69 -4.24 35.80
N THR A 105 9.21 -3.13 36.32
CA THR A 105 8.93 -1.92 35.51
C THR A 105 10.20 -1.40 34.85
N LEU A 106 11.30 -1.26 35.61
CA LEU A 106 12.57 -0.77 35.08
C LEU A 106 13.26 -1.77 34.13
N ALA A 107 13.04 -3.07 34.29
CA ALA A 107 13.65 -4.09 33.42
C ALA A 107 12.82 -4.38 32.16
N VAL A 108 11.49 -4.26 32.22
CA VAL A 108 10.58 -4.67 31.14
C VAL A 108 10.07 -3.48 30.33
N VAL A 109 9.79 -2.32 30.95
CA VAL A 109 9.27 -1.17 30.19
C VAL A 109 10.22 -0.69 29.10
N PRO A 110 11.56 -0.60 29.33
CA PRO A 110 12.48 -0.20 28.26
C PRO A 110 12.60 -1.20 27.11
N THR A 111 12.14 -2.45 27.30
CA THR A 111 12.15 -3.49 26.27
C THR A 111 10.79 -3.65 25.58
N GLN A 112 9.76 -2.92 26.02
CA GLN A 112 8.48 -2.92 25.33
C GLN A 112 8.59 -2.19 23.99
N PRO A 113 8.02 -2.75 22.92
CA PRO A 113 7.98 -2.08 21.63
C PRO A 113 7.20 -0.76 21.76
N VAL A 114 7.79 0.33 21.26
CA VAL A 114 7.15 1.63 21.19
C VAL A 114 6.46 1.73 19.84
N TYR A 115 5.13 1.87 19.88
CA TYR A 115 4.32 2.04 18.69
C TYR A 115 3.83 3.49 18.57
N GLY A 116 3.53 3.89 17.35
CA GLY A 116 2.94 5.19 17.03
C GLY A 116 1.65 5.49 17.80
N GLY A 117 1.41 6.78 17.98
CA GLY A 117 0.20 7.34 18.59
C GLY A 117 -0.35 8.55 17.84
N SER A 118 0.19 8.87 16.67
CA SER A 118 -0.31 9.94 15.80
C SER A 118 -1.59 9.48 15.08
N SER A 119 -2.34 10.43 14.52
CA SER A 119 -3.45 10.11 13.61
C SER A 119 -2.95 9.26 12.43
N PRO A 120 -3.72 8.29 11.92
CA PRO A 120 -3.31 7.44 10.80
C PRO A 120 -2.89 8.26 9.58
N TRP A 121 -1.77 7.88 8.96
CA TRP A 121 -1.27 8.59 7.78
C TRP A 121 -2.25 8.43 6.62
N LYS A 122 -2.49 9.52 5.88
CA LYS A 122 -3.53 9.61 4.84
C LYS A 122 -4.97 9.35 5.35
N GLY A 123 -5.21 9.45 6.66
CA GLY A 123 -6.55 9.37 7.25
C GLY A 123 -7.20 7.99 7.26
N VAL A 124 -6.48 6.94 6.86
CA VAL A 124 -7.01 5.56 6.79
C VAL A 124 -6.59 4.77 8.01
N SER A 125 -7.54 4.35 8.85
CA SER A 125 -7.23 3.42 9.95
C SER A 125 -7.12 1.99 9.40
N VAL A 126 -5.96 1.35 9.58
CA VAL A 126 -5.73 -0.03 9.11
C VAL A 126 -5.90 -1.00 10.25
N ALA A 127 -6.55 -2.15 9.99
CA ALA A 127 -6.71 -3.24 10.94
C ALA A 127 -5.36 -3.66 11.54
N ASP A 128 -5.33 -4.08 12.80
CA ASP A 128 -4.10 -4.37 13.54
C ASP A 128 -4.05 -5.86 13.95
N LEU A 129 -3.96 -6.74 12.95
CA LEU A 129 -4.11 -8.19 13.12
C LEU A 129 -2.77 -8.83 13.49
N ARG A 130 -2.53 -9.05 14.79
CA ARG A 130 -1.28 -9.67 15.28
C ARG A 130 -1.24 -11.18 15.13
N THR A 131 -2.38 -11.82 14.99
CA THR A 131 -2.53 -13.26 14.73
C THR A 131 -2.91 -13.47 13.27
N ARG A 132 -2.58 -14.67 12.75
CA ARG A 132 -2.96 -15.04 11.38
C ARG A 132 -4.49 -14.89 11.22
N PRO A 133 -4.96 -14.13 10.23
CA PRO A 133 -6.38 -13.90 10.06
C PRO A 133 -7.12 -15.13 9.52
N ALA A 134 -8.44 -15.13 9.74
CA ALA A 134 -9.41 -16.03 9.15
C ALA A 134 -10.45 -15.24 8.32
N THR A 135 -11.19 -15.93 7.45
CA THR A 135 -12.25 -15.35 6.60
C THR A 135 -13.61 -15.38 7.31
N ASP A 136 -13.62 -15.18 8.63
CA ASP A 136 -14.80 -15.34 9.48
C ASP A 136 -15.62 -14.03 9.59
N GLY A 137 -15.15 -12.94 8.97
CA GLY A 137 -15.84 -11.65 8.95
C GLY A 137 -16.99 -11.59 7.94
N TRP A 138 -17.27 -10.41 7.40
CA TRP A 138 -18.31 -10.25 6.38
C TRP A 138 -17.89 -10.87 5.03
N SER A 139 -18.88 -11.17 4.19
CA SER A 139 -18.66 -11.60 2.79
C SER A 139 -19.55 -10.84 1.81
N LEU A 140 -19.05 -10.60 0.61
CA LEU A 140 -19.73 -9.85 -0.45
C LEU A 140 -19.46 -10.48 -1.83
N ASP A 141 -20.52 -10.93 -2.51
CA ASP A 141 -20.44 -11.49 -3.86
C ASP A 141 -20.19 -10.36 -4.90
N LEU A 142 -18.92 -10.10 -5.21
CA LEU A 142 -18.54 -9.07 -6.17
C LEU A 142 -18.77 -9.52 -7.61
N ALA A 143 -18.49 -10.78 -7.93
CA ALA A 143 -18.65 -11.29 -9.30
C ALA A 143 -20.12 -11.24 -9.72
N GLY A 144 -21.04 -11.74 -8.89
CA GLY A 144 -22.47 -11.67 -9.15
C GLY A 144 -22.99 -10.23 -9.28
N ALA A 145 -22.45 -9.29 -8.51
CA ALA A 145 -22.86 -7.89 -8.57
C ALA A 145 -22.31 -7.15 -9.81
N LEU A 146 -21.00 -7.26 -10.06
CA LEU A 146 -20.28 -6.41 -11.02
C LEU A 146 -20.18 -7.02 -12.42
N ALA A 147 -20.18 -8.34 -12.54
CA ALA A 147 -20.06 -9.03 -13.83
C ALA A 147 -20.72 -10.42 -13.79
N PRO A 148 -22.07 -10.48 -13.64
CA PRO A 148 -22.80 -11.73 -13.40
C PRO A 148 -22.67 -12.80 -14.49
N ASP A 149 -22.39 -12.37 -15.73
CA ASP A 149 -22.26 -13.26 -16.89
C ASP A 149 -20.80 -13.72 -17.10
N ALA A 150 -19.85 -13.17 -16.35
CA ALA A 150 -18.43 -13.50 -16.46
C ALA A 150 -18.05 -14.62 -15.48
N ARG A 151 -17.04 -15.40 -15.86
CA ARG A 151 -16.45 -16.40 -14.97
C ARG A 151 -15.67 -15.71 -13.85
N PRO A 152 -15.98 -15.91 -12.56
CA PRO A 152 -15.35 -15.15 -11.48
C PRO A 152 -13.82 -15.27 -11.41
N ALA A 153 -13.27 -16.47 -11.65
CA ALA A 153 -11.82 -16.70 -11.71
C ALA A 153 -11.09 -15.80 -12.75
N CYS A 154 -11.81 -15.30 -13.76
CA CYS A 154 -11.31 -14.43 -14.81
C CYS A 154 -11.48 -12.93 -14.50
N LEU A 155 -12.01 -12.59 -13.34
CA LEU A 155 -12.21 -11.21 -12.89
C LEU A 155 -11.11 -10.80 -11.91
N ARG A 156 -10.79 -9.51 -11.92
CA ARG A 156 -10.02 -8.82 -10.90
C ARG A 156 -10.80 -7.61 -10.45
N PHE A 157 -10.57 -7.20 -9.22
CA PHE A 157 -11.39 -6.19 -8.57
C PHE A 157 -10.51 -5.01 -8.15
N PRO A 158 -10.16 -4.10 -9.09
CA PRO A 158 -9.50 -2.86 -8.75
C PRO A 158 -10.41 -2.03 -7.84
N ASN A 159 -9.78 -1.35 -6.88
CA ASN A 159 -10.50 -0.51 -5.93
C ASN A 159 -9.81 0.84 -5.75
N GLU A 160 -10.61 1.83 -5.37
CA GLU A 160 -10.17 3.18 -5.02
C GLU A 160 -10.77 3.55 -3.65
N VAL A 161 -9.99 4.19 -2.78
CA VAL A 161 -10.48 4.64 -1.48
C VAL A 161 -11.30 5.92 -1.68
N VAL A 162 -12.57 5.88 -1.30
CA VAL A 162 -13.47 7.04 -1.41
C VAL A 162 -13.41 7.88 -0.14
N SER A 163 -13.50 7.22 1.00
CA SER A 163 -13.44 7.83 2.33
C SER A 163 -13.04 6.74 3.34
N PRO A 164 -12.71 7.09 4.60
CA PRO A 164 -12.54 6.08 5.64
C PRO A 164 -13.76 5.15 5.72
N GLY A 165 -13.53 3.85 5.63
CA GLY A 165 -14.55 2.80 5.65
C GLY A 165 -15.31 2.60 4.33
N ARG A 166 -14.93 3.27 3.24
CA ARG A 166 -15.61 3.14 1.94
C ARG A 166 -14.65 3.06 0.78
N ILE A 167 -14.90 2.10 -0.09
CA ILE A 167 -14.18 1.97 -1.36
C ILE A 167 -15.13 1.92 -2.53
N LEU A 168 -14.64 2.38 -3.68
CA LEU A 168 -15.25 2.11 -4.96
C LEU A 168 -14.55 0.88 -5.55
N VAL A 169 -15.31 -0.09 -6.04
CA VAL A 169 -14.78 -1.30 -6.66
C VAL A 169 -15.42 -1.52 -8.02
N GLY A 170 -14.62 -1.91 -9.01
CA GLY A 170 -15.08 -2.35 -10.32
C GLY A 170 -14.63 -3.78 -10.60
N ALA A 171 -15.15 -4.39 -11.67
CA ALA A 171 -14.64 -5.64 -12.18
C ALA A 171 -13.83 -5.39 -13.46
N ALA A 172 -12.65 -5.99 -13.58
CA ALA A 172 -11.80 -5.92 -14.75
C ALA A 172 -11.36 -7.33 -15.15
N ALA A 173 -11.10 -7.55 -16.44
CA ALA A 173 -10.66 -8.86 -16.91
C ALA A 173 -9.23 -9.17 -16.44
N ALA A 174 -8.96 -10.37 -15.95
CA ALA A 174 -7.66 -10.73 -15.34
C ALA A 174 -6.45 -10.59 -16.28
N TRP A 175 -6.66 -10.71 -17.60
CA TRP A 175 -5.59 -10.58 -18.60
C TRP A 175 -5.01 -9.16 -18.68
N THR A 176 -5.77 -8.12 -18.34
CA THR A 176 -5.29 -6.73 -18.33
C THR A 176 -4.15 -6.53 -17.34
N TYR A 177 -4.06 -7.38 -16.32
CA TYR A 177 -3.02 -7.37 -15.30
C TYR A 177 -1.92 -8.41 -15.55
N GLY A 178 -1.95 -9.14 -16.67
CA GLY A 178 -0.95 -10.16 -17.00
C GLY A 178 -1.10 -11.46 -16.18
N PHE A 179 -2.28 -11.69 -15.59
CA PHE A 179 -2.55 -12.85 -14.73
C PHE A 179 -3.20 -14.03 -15.47
N ALA A 180 -3.45 -13.90 -16.78
CA ALA A 180 -4.20 -14.86 -17.58
C ALA A 180 -3.34 -16.00 -18.17
N ASN A 181 -2.45 -16.58 -17.37
CA ASN A 181 -1.80 -17.84 -17.76
C ASN A 181 -2.74 -19.05 -17.59
N ASP A 182 -3.91 -18.86 -16.96
CA ASP A 182 -4.95 -19.88 -16.87
C ASP A 182 -5.74 -19.94 -18.17
N ALA A 183 -5.55 -21.03 -18.93
CA ALA A 183 -6.02 -21.28 -20.31
C ALA A 183 -7.56 -21.27 -20.53
N GLY A 184 -8.35 -20.66 -19.65
CA GLY A 184 -9.82 -20.62 -19.70
C GLY A 184 -10.46 -19.23 -19.62
N CYS A 185 -9.67 -18.17 -19.47
CA CYS A 185 -10.16 -16.79 -19.52
C CYS A 185 -10.02 -16.26 -20.95
N GLY A 186 -11.04 -16.53 -21.77
CA GLY A 186 -11.08 -16.09 -23.18
C GLY A 186 -11.13 -14.56 -23.31
N SER A 187 -11.12 -14.08 -24.56
CA SER A 187 -11.21 -12.66 -24.90
C SER A 187 -12.63 -12.08 -24.80
N ASP A 188 -13.61 -12.86 -24.32
CA ASP A 188 -14.98 -12.38 -24.15
C ASP A 188 -15.03 -11.48 -22.92
N THR A 189 -15.04 -10.18 -23.17
CA THR A 189 -15.04 -9.12 -22.16
C THR A 189 -16.35 -8.34 -22.13
N ASP A 190 -17.37 -8.80 -22.86
CA ASP A 190 -18.63 -8.09 -22.97
C ASP A 190 -19.28 -7.95 -21.57
N GLY A 191 -19.58 -6.71 -21.19
CA GLY A 191 -20.15 -6.35 -19.89
C GLY A 191 -19.16 -6.28 -18.73
N ILE A 192 -17.93 -6.79 -18.86
CA ILE A 192 -16.88 -6.63 -17.85
C ILE A 192 -16.41 -5.17 -17.84
N GLY A 193 -16.29 -4.57 -16.66
CA GLY A 193 -15.83 -3.18 -16.53
C GLY A 193 -16.92 -2.12 -16.63
N SER A 194 -18.16 -2.49 -16.92
CA SER A 194 -19.29 -1.55 -17.07
C SER A 194 -19.91 -1.11 -15.73
N ARG A 195 -19.62 -1.82 -14.63
CA ARG A 195 -20.26 -1.60 -13.33
C ARG A 195 -19.27 -1.17 -12.25
N LEU A 196 -19.78 -0.34 -11.35
CA LEU A 196 -19.10 0.14 -10.15
C LEU A 196 -19.98 -0.10 -8.94
N ALA A 197 -19.38 -0.53 -7.83
CA ALA A 197 -20.05 -0.58 -6.53
C ALA A 197 -19.30 0.27 -5.52
N LEU A 198 -20.04 1.06 -4.74
CA LEU A 198 -19.51 1.61 -3.49
C LEU A 198 -19.78 0.59 -2.38
N VAL A 199 -18.72 0.22 -1.67
CA VAL A 199 -18.78 -0.78 -0.59
C VAL A 199 -18.44 -0.12 0.74
N ASP A 200 -19.26 -0.37 1.74
CA ASP A 200 -18.94 -0.12 3.15
C ASP A 200 -18.05 -1.26 3.64
N THR A 201 -16.78 -0.96 3.91
CA THR A 201 -15.78 -1.96 4.30
C THR A 201 -15.86 -2.36 5.76
N VAL A 202 -16.68 -1.67 6.56
CA VAL A 202 -16.94 -2.01 7.96
C VAL A 202 -17.97 -3.12 8.06
N HIS A 203 -19.01 -3.06 7.22
CA HIS A 203 -20.12 -4.01 7.25
C HIS A 203 -20.09 -5.04 6.12
N GLY A 204 -19.29 -4.81 5.07
CA GLY A 204 -19.25 -5.69 3.90
C GLY A 204 -20.44 -5.54 2.97
N GLU A 205 -21.09 -4.37 2.98
CA GLU A 205 -22.33 -4.14 2.25
C GLU A 205 -22.09 -3.24 1.05
N SER A 206 -22.74 -3.54 -0.07
CA SER A 206 -22.84 -2.59 -1.18
C SER A 206 -23.79 -1.47 -0.78
N VAL A 207 -23.28 -0.24 -0.73
CA VAL A 207 -24.08 0.97 -0.52
C VAL A 207 -24.91 1.25 -1.78
N TRP A 208 -24.28 1.14 -2.94
CA TRP A 208 -24.94 1.20 -4.24
C TRP A 208 -24.12 0.45 -5.30
N LEU A 209 -24.82 0.08 -6.37
CA LEU A 209 -24.26 -0.49 -7.61
C LEU A 209 -24.74 0.39 -8.77
N HIS A 210 -23.81 0.79 -9.63
CA HIS A 210 -24.07 1.64 -10.79
C HIS A 210 -23.62 0.96 -12.07
N ASP A 211 -24.49 0.92 -13.08
CA ASP A 211 -24.23 0.32 -14.39
C ASP A 211 -24.19 1.41 -15.46
N LEU A 212 -22.98 1.69 -15.96
CA LEU A 212 -22.74 2.77 -16.92
C LEU A 212 -23.36 2.50 -18.31
N THR A 213 -23.80 1.28 -18.59
CA THR A 213 -24.46 0.93 -19.85
C THR A 213 -25.75 1.71 -20.05
N ALA A 214 -26.44 2.06 -18.97
CA ALA A 214 -27.65 2.89 -19.04
C ALA A 214 -27.31 4.35 -19.37
N ASP A 215 -26.26 4.92 -18.77
CA ASP A 215 -25.81 6.28 -19.05
C ASP A 215 -25.30 6.42 -20.49
N ALA A 216 -24.49 5.47 -20.96
CA ALA A 216 -23.99 5.44 -22.33
C ALA A 216 -25.15 5.48 -23.34
N ARG A 217 -26.18 4.65 -23.14
CA ARG A 217 -27.40 4.65 -23.98
C ARG A 217 -28.18 5.95 -23.88
N GLY A 218 -28.28 6.54 -22.68
CA GLY A 218 -28.90 7.85 -22.46
C GLY A 218 -28.20 8.98 -23.23
N LEU A 219 -26.91 8.84 -23.47
CA LEU A 219 -26.08 9.74 -24.27
C LEU A 219 -26.07 9.40 -25.77
N GLY A 220 -26.84 8.41 -26.20
CA GLY A 220 -26.93 7.97 -27.60
C GLY A 220 -25.75 7.13 -28.07
N LEU A 221 -24.93 6.60 -27.15
CA LEU A 221 -23.85 5.68 -27.46
C LEU A 221 -24.36 4.24 -27.46
N ALA A 222 -23.83 3.43 -28.36
CA ALA A 222 -24.01 1.99 -28.42
C ALA A 222 -22.62 1.36 -28.52
N GLY A 223 -22.35 0.31 -27.74
CA GLY A 223 -21.02 -0.29 -27.67
C GLY A 223 -20.76 -0.97 -26.33
N SER A 224 -19.57 -1.56 -26.22
CA SER A 224 -19.09 -2.09 -24.95
C SER A 224 -18.63 -0.95 -24.04
N VAL A 225 -19.02 -0.99 -22.78
CA VAL A 225 -18.69 0.06 -21.80
C VAL A 225 -17.62 -0.43 -20.84
N GLU A 226 -16.52 0.30 -20.74
CA GLU A 226 -15.41 0.02 -19.83
C GLU A 226 -15.10 1.25 -18.97
N VAL A 227 -15.16 1.10 -17.65
CA VAL A 227 -14.65 2.13 -16.73
C VAL A 227 -13.14 2.17 -16.79
N ILE A 228 -12.60 3.29 -17.26
CA ILE A 228 -11.15 3.50 -17.37
C ILE A 228 -10.60 3.97 -16.02
N SER A 229 -11.32 4.86 -15.34
CA SER A 229 -10.93 5.38 -14.04
C SER A 229 -12.14 5.93 -13.30
N ALA A 230 -12.14 5.79 -11.98
CA ALA A 230 -13.12 6.42 -11.12
C ALA A 230 -12.47 6.86 -9.80
N ALA A 231 -12.77 8.06 -9.33
CA ALA A 231 -12.14 8.63 -8.14
C ALA A 231 -13.08 9.59 -7.40
N PRO A 232 -12.93 9.73 -6.07
CA PRO A 232 -13.66 10.75 -5.32
C PRO A 232 -13.21 12.15 -5.74
N ALA A 233 -14.17 13.06 -5.87
CA ALA A 233 -13.94 14.45 -6.24
C ALA A 233 -13.72 15.34 -5.00
N GLY A 234 -12.73 14.97 -4.17
CA GLY A 234 -12.48 15.61 -2.87
C GLY A 234 -13.70 15.55 -1.93
N ASP A 235 -13.97 16.64 -1.22
CA ASP A 235 -15.07 16.73 -0.24
C ASP A 235 -16.43 17.13 -0.86
N THR A 236 -16.57 17.07 -2.19
CA THR A 236 -17.80 17.52 -2.88
C THR A 236 -18.99 16.58 -2.71
N GLY A 237 -18.75 15.35 -2.22
CA GLY A 237 -19.77 14.30 -2.24
C GLY A 237 -20.05 13.73 -3.64
N LEU A 238 -19.18 14.00 -4.62
CA LEU A 238 -19.26 13.48 -5.98
C LEU A 238 -18.14 12.47 -6.26
N MET A 239 -18.41 11.55 -7.17
CA MET A 239 -17.44 10.65 -7.78
C MET A 239 -17.29 11.04 -9.24
N LEU A 240 -16.05 11.23 -9.71
CA LEU A 240 -15.79 11.39 -11.14
C LEU A 240 -15.53 10.03 -11.75
N VAL A 241 -16.26 9.69 -12.82
CA VAL A 241 -16.08 8.46 -13.57
C VAL A 241 -15.74 8.79 -15.01
N ARG A 242 -14.68 8.17 -15.53
CA ARG A 242 -14.30 8.21 -16.94
C ARG A 242 -14.44 6.81 -17.52
N ALA A 243 -15.21 6.68 -18.59
CA ALA A 243 -15.45 5.41 -19.25
C ALA A 243 -15.19 5.51 -20.75
N ALA A 244 -14.77 4.40 -21.34
CA ALA A 244 -14.76 4.17 -22.78
C ALA A 244 -16.08 3.51 -23.20
N VAL A 245 -16.60 3.92 -24.34
CA VAL A 245 -17.68 3.24 -25.06
C VAL A 245 -17.21 3.07 -26.50
N ASP A 246 -16.72 1.88 -26.85
CA ASP A 246 -15.96 1.62 -28.07
C ASP A 246 -14.81 2.66 -28.27
N ASP A 247 -14.89 3.49 -29.31
CA ASP A 247 -13.90 4.53 -29.62
C ASP A 247 -14.20 5.89 -28.96
N ASP A 248 -15.30 6.01 -28.21
CA ASP A 248 -15.67 7.25 -27.50
C ASP A 248 -15.31 7.18 -26.01
N VAL A 249 -15.05 8.35 -25.44
CA VAL A 249 -14.83 8.56 -24.00
C VAL A 249 -15.95 9.45 -23.48
N VAL A 250 -16.51 9.02 -22.36
CA VAL A 250 -17.48 9.78 -21.59
C VAL A 250 -16.92 10.06 -20.20
N MET A 251 -17.27 11.22 -19.65
CA MET A 251 -17.05 11.55 -18.25
C MET A 251 -18.41 11.82 -17.60
N LEU A 252 -18.59 11.26 -16.41
CA LEU A 252 -19.80 11.35 -15.61
C LEU A 252 -19.43 11.76 -14.20
N THR A 253 -20.32 12.47 -13.52
CA THR A 253 -20.29 12.56 -12.07
C THR A 253 -21.42 11.76 -11.47
N LEU A 254 -21.10 10.97 -10.45
CA LEU A 254 -22.07 10.25 -9.65
C LEU A 254 -22.16 10.91 -8.26
N ASP A 255 -23.35 10.95 -7.70
CA ASP A 255 -23.53 11.29 -6.28
C ASP A 255 -22.92 10.17 -5.43
N ALA A 256 -21.95 10.49 -4.58
CA ALA A 256 -21.21 9.49 -3.82
C ALA A 256 -22.09 8.73 -2.81
N ALA A 257 -23.21 9.32 -2.37
CA ALA A 257 -24.11 8.67 -1.42
C ALA A 257 -25.07 7.67 -2.08
N THR A 258 -25.52 7.94 -3.31
CA THR A 258 -26.59 7.21 -4.00
C THR A 258 -26.15 6.48 -5.26
N GLY A 259 -24.97 6.79 -5.79
CA GLY A 259 -24.45 6.27 -7.05
C GLY A 259 -25.12 6.85 -8.29
N ARG A 260 -26.10 7.75 -8.15
CA ARG A 260 -26.87 8.27 -9.28
C ARG A 260 -26.04 9.28 -10.08
N THR A 261 -26.11 9.19 -11.39
CA THR A 261 -25.54 10.19 -12.31
C THR A 261 -26.14 11.56 -12.02
N VAL A 262 -25.28 12.52 -11.70
CA VAL A 262 -25.62 13.93 -11.48
C VAL A 262 -25.44 14.70 -12.77
N GLU A 263 -24.26 14.59 -13.37
CA GLU A 263 -23.95 15.22 -14.66
C GLU A 263 -23.14 14.32 -15.58
N ALA A 264 -23.16 14.67 -16.87
CA ALA A 264 -22.40 14.02 -17.92
C ALA A 264 -21.78 15.09 -18.83
N ALA A 265 -20.50 14.92 -19.18
CA ALA A 265 -19.93 15.64 -20.31
C ALA A 265 -20.42 15.03 -21.63
N ALA A 266 -20.49 15.85 -22.68
CA ALA A 266 -20.74 15.35 -24.03
C ALA A 266 -19.66 14.29 -24.40
N PRO A 267 -20.05 13.12 -24.95
CA PRO A 267 -19.12 12.10 -25.42
C PRO A 267 -18.15 12.64 -26.47
N ARG A 268 -16.95 12.06 -26.50
CA ARG A 268 -15.89 12.49 -27.42
C ARG A 268 -15.09 11.31 -27.88
N SER A 269 -14.71 11.29 -29.15
CA SER A 269 -13.84 10.24 -29.67
C SER A 269 -12.46 10.29 -29.01
N ALA A 270 -12.03 9.13 -28.54
CA ALA A 270 -10.72 8.89 -27.97
C ALA A 270 -9.62 9.13 -29.00
N THR A 271 -8.48 9.63 -28.56
CA THR A 271 -7.26 9.66 -29.36
C THR A 271 -6.10 9.01 -28.62
N THR A 272 -5.10 8.56 -29.38
CA THR A 272 -3.86 7.99 -28.81
C THR A 272 -3.02 9.02 -28.03
N SER A 273 -3.42 10.29 -28.05
CA SER A 273 -2.72 11.41 -27.42
C SER A 273 -3.63 12.21 -26.49
N ASP A 274 -4.64 11.54 -25.93
CA ASP A 274 -5.47 12.12 -24.88
C ASP A 274 -4.74 12.08 -23.53
N GLN A 275 -4.88 13.16 -22.78
CA GLN A 275 -4.46 13.28 -21.39
C GLN A 275 -5.69 13.53 -20.52
N PHE A 276 -5.69 12.92 -19.35
CA PHE A 276 -6.73 13.09 -18.37
C PHE A 276 -6.10 13.14 -16.98
N GLN A 277 -6.48 14.14 -16.19
CA GLN A 277 -6.15 14.24 -14.79
C GLN A 277 -7.36 14.80 -14.03
N ALA A 278 -7.56 14.32 -12.81
CA ALA A 278 -8.58 14.84 -11.93
C ALA A 278 -8.06 14.85 -10.49
N SER A 279 -8.37 15.91 -9.76
CA SER A 279 -8.05 16.06 -8.33
C SER A 279 -9.08 17.02 -7.74
N GLY A 280 -9.69 16.66 -6.61
CA GLY A 280 -10.73 17.46 -5.97
C GLY A 280 -11.83 17.89 -6.95
N THR A 281 -11.98 19.20 -7.12
CA THR A 281 -12.99 19.82 -8.01
C THR A 281 -12.53 19.99 -9.45
N THR A 282 -11.25 19.77 -9.75
CA THR A 282 -10.67 20.06 -11.06
C THR A 282 -10.67 18.83 -11.94
N VAL A 283 -11.24 18.95 -13.14
CA VAL A 283 -11.10 17.97 -14.22
C VAL A 283 -10.35 18.60 -15.38
N LEU A 284 -9.21 18.02 -15.73
CA LEU A 284 -8.33 18.49 -16.79
C LEU A 284 -8.24 17.44 -17.89
N THR A 285 -8.61 17.83 -19.11
CA THR A 285 -8.43 17.00 -20.31
C THR A 285 -7.50 17.70 -21.29
N GLY A 286 -6.59 16.97 -21.91
CA GLY A 286 -5.70 17.48 -22.94
C GLY A 286 -5.76 16.61 -24.20
N ARG A 287 -5.64 17.21 -25.38
CA ARG A 287 -5.57 16.46 -26.64
C ARG A 287 -4.55 17.04 -27.59
N GLN A 288 -3.83 16.17 -28.29
CA GLN A 288 -2.97 16.55 -29.41
C GLN A 288 -3.68 16.26 -30.74
N GLY A 289 -3.97 17.29 -31.54
CA GLY A 289 -4.69 17.12 -32.82
C GLY A 289 -3.88 16.42 -33.92
N SER A 290 -2.56 16.35 -33.77
CA SER A 290 -1.63 15.67 -34.68
C SER A 290 -0.34 15.32 -33.94
N ALA A 291 0.35 14.27 -34.35
CA ALA A 291 1.65 13.92 -33.77
C ALA A 291 2.62 15.12 -33.79
N GLY A 292 3.17 15.48 -32.63
CA GLY A 292 4.07 16.63 -32.46
C GLY A 292 3.40 18.01 -32.41
N GLY A 293 2.07 18.07 -32.55
CA GLY A 293 1.30 19.30 -32.38
C GLY A 293 1.28 19.80 -30.94
N ARG A 294 0.75 21.01 -30.70
CA ARG A 294 0.50 21.48 -29.33
C ARG A 294 -0.73 20.77 -28.76
N PHE A 295 -0.71 20.52 -27.46
CA PHE A 295 -1.92 20.09 -26.76
C PHE A 295 -2.92 21.25 -26.71
N VAL A 296 -4.21 20.93 -26.78
CA VAL A 296 -5.29 21.81 -26.37
C VAL A 296 -5.86 21.24 -25.09
N TYR A 297 -5.84 22.05 -24.03
CA TYR A 297 -6.36 21.68 -22.73
C TYR A 297 -7.72 22.30 -22.50
N GLU A 298 -8.56 21.57 -21.80
CA GLU A 298 -9.83 22.04 -21.29
C GLU A 298 -9.90 21.73 -19.80
N VAL A 299 -10.39 22.71 -19.04
CA VAL A 299 -10.61 22.61 -17.59
C VAL A 299 -12.10 22.69 -17.33
N ARG A 300 -12.58 21.82 -16.45
CA ARG A 300 -13.95 21.77 -15.96
C ARG A 300 -13.94 21.72 -14.44
N ASP A 301 -15.05 22.19 -13.88
CA ASP A 301 -15.44 21.87 -12.53
C ASP A 301 -16.16 20.53 -12.52
N VAL A 302 -15.84 19.66 -11.57
CA VAL A 302 -16.55 18.39 -11.37
C VAL A 302 -18.04 18.59 -11.07
N ARG A 303 -18.42 19.75 -10.52
CA ARG A 303 -19.81 20.12 -10.19
C ARG A 303 -20.61 20.62 -11.39
N ASP A 304 -19.94 20.93 -12.50
CA ASP A 304 -20.50 21.45 -13.75
C ASP A 304 -19.71 20.87 -14.94
N LEU A 305 -19.69 19.53 -15.01
CA LEU A 305 -18.86 18.74 -15.91
C LEU A 305 -19.24 18.95 -17.38
N GLY A 306 -20.50 19.34 -17.63
CA GLY A 306 -21.01 19.68 -18.95
C GLY A 306 -20.41 20.96 -19.52
N ARG A 307 -19.96 21.90 -18.67
CA ARG A 307 -19.41 23.19 -19.09
C ARG A 307 -17.87 23.17 -19.08
N VAL A 308 -17.28 23.52 -20.22
CA VAL A 308 -15.86 23.86 -20.29
C VAL A 308 -15.67 25.24 -19.69
N ALA A 309 -15.10 25.33 -18.49
CA ALA A 309 -14.83 26.60 -17.82
C ALA A 309 -13.69 27.35 -18.51
N TRP A 310 -12.67 26.64 -18.97
CA TRP A 310 -11.54 27.20 -19.70
C TRP A 310 -11.04 26.25 -20.78
N SER A 311 -10.59 26.81 -21.90
CA SER A 311 -9.93 26.07 -22.98
C SER A 311 -8.75 26.89 -23.50
N GLY A 312 -7.60 26.26 -23.68
CA GLY A 312 -6.41 26.97 -24.17
C GLY A 312 -5.28 26.07 -24.68
N PRO A 313 -4.31 26.66 -25.40
CA PRO A 313 -3.18 25.92 -25.94
C PRO A 313 -2.17 25.59 -24.84
N GLY A 314 -1.67 24.35 -24.84
CA GLY A 314 -0.53 23.90 -24.05
C GLY A 314 0.77 23.87 -24.85
N THR A 315 1.79 23.21 -24.28
CA THR A 315 3.05 22.90 -24.98
C THR A 315 2.90 21.69 -25.92
N THR A 316 3.95 21.36 -26.68
CA THR A 316 4.03 20.12 -27.47
C THR A 316 4.37 18.89 -26.64
N THR A 317 4.91 19.09 -25.43
CA THR A 317 5.23 18.02 -24.48
C THR A 317 4.05 17.62 -23.61
N GLY A 318 3.00 18.47 -23.56
CA GLY A 318 1.78 18.18 -22.84
C GLY A 318 1.98 18.13 -21.32
N VAL A 319 2.56 19.19 -20.76
CA VAL A 319 2.78 19.29 -19.31
C VAL A 319 1.66 20.12 -18.69
N ALA A 320 0.85 19.46 -17.86
CA ALA A 320 -0.21 20.10 -17.08
C ALA A 320 -0.49 19.28 -15.81
N LEU A 321 -1.17 19.90 -14.84
CA LEU A 321 -1.43 19.35 -13.52
C LEU A 321 -2.84 19.73 -13.05
N ALA A 322 -3.66 18.76 -12.67
CA ALA A 322 -4.89 19.00 -11.90
C ALA A 322 -4.59 18.98 -10.39
N LEU A 323 -4.94 20.05 -9.69
CA LEU A 323 -4.93 20.18 -8.23
C LEU A 323 -6.36 20.26 -7.72
N ASP A 324 -6.56 20.07 -6.41
CA ASP A 324 -7.91 19.97 -5.82
C ASP A 324 -8.82 21.17 -6.13
N ASP A 325 -8.25 22.35 -6.35
CA ASP A 325 -8.95 23.62 -6.51
C ASP A 325 -8.56 24.40 -7.78
N ARG A 326 -7.59 23.91 -8.57
CA ARG A 326 -7.12 24.58 -9.79
C ARG A 326 -6.45 23.62 -10.77
N ALA A 327 -6.44 23.97 -12.04
CA ALA A 327 -5.54 23.37 -13.02
C ALA A 327 -4.31 24.26 -13.22
N VAL A 328 -3.15 23.67 -13.48
CA VAL A 328 -1.92 24.38 -13.86
C VAL A 328 -1.46 23.84 -15.21
N VAL A 329 -1.36 24.71 -16.22
CA VAL A 329 -1.10 24.32 -17.61
C VAL A 329 0.13 25.05 -18.14
N ALA A 330 1.13 24.30 -18.60
CA ALA A 330 2.27 24.88 -19.30
C ALA A 330 1.85 25.30 -20.72
N THR A 331 2.20 26.53 -21.10
CA THR A 331 1.91 27.13 -22.42
C THR A 331 3.21 27.55 -23.11
N SER A 332 3.13 28.08 -24.33
CA SER A 332 4.32 28.65 -24.97
C SER A 332 4.85 29.89 -24.25
N ASP A 333 3.97 30.66 -23.62
CA ASP A 333 4.27 32.01 -23.14
C ASP A 333 4.59 32.02 -21.63
N GLY A 334 4.44 30.88 -20.96
CA GLY A 334 4.63 30.72 -19.53
C GLY A 334 3.74 29.59 -18.99
N THR A 335 3.41 29.64 -17.71
CA THR A 335 2.42 28.74 -17.12
C THR A 335 1.26 29.56 -16.61
N VAL A 336 0.06 29.01 -16.74
CA VAL A 336 -1.16 29.60 -16.18
C VAL A 336 -1.75 28.65 -15.16
N GLN A 337 -2.35 29.20 -14.11
CA GLN A 337 -3.25 28.49 -13.22
C GLN A 337 -4.69 28.91 -13.55
N ILE A 338 -5.61 27.96 -13.48
CA ILE A 338 -7.00 28.12 -13.88
C ILE A 338 -7.89 27.65 -12.74
N ASP A 339 -8.78 28.52 -12.28
CA ASP A 339 -9.87 28.15 -11.38
C ASP A 339 -10.94 27.38 -12.17
N PRO A 340 -11.26 26.11 -11.83
CA PRO A 340 -12.22 25.30 -12.55
C PRO A 340 -13.65 25.86 -12.49
N ALA A 341 -14.01 26.62 -11.44
CA ALA A 341 -15.37 27.14 -11.28
C ALA A 341 -15.63 28.35 -12.18
N SER A 342 -14.70 29.31 -12.19
CA SER A 342 -14.81 30.56 -12.94
C SER A 342 -14.21 30.48 -14.35
N GLY A 343 -13.24 29.60 -14.57
CA GLY A 343 -12.43 29.59 -15.78
C GLY A 343 -11.39 30.70 -15.85
N GLU A 344 -11.24 31.51 -14.79
CA GLU A 344 -10.26 32.59 -14.74
C GLU A 344 -8.85 32.02 -14.77
N ALA A 345 -8.07 32.43 -15.78
CA ALA A 345 -6.67 32.05 -15.93
C ALA A 345 -5.77 33.20 -15.47
N THR A 346 -4.86 32.90 -14.54
CA THR A 346 -3.85 33.84 -14.06
C THR A 346 -2.45 33.29 -14.28
N PRO A 347 -1.42 34.15 -14.44
CA PRO A 347 -0.04 33.68 -14.52
C PRO A 347 0.36 32.86 -13.28
N TRP A 348 1.05 31.75 -13.49
CA TRP A 348 1.69 30.95 -12.45
C TRP A 348 3.19 31.22 -12.47
N GLY A 349 3.79 31.47 -11.30
CA GLY A 349 5.09 32.11 -11.16
C GLY A 349 6.29 31.34 -11.75
N THR A 350 6.12 30.06 -12.07
CA THR A 350 7.20 29.20 -12.60
C THR A 350 6.78 28.53 -13.91
N ARG A 351 7.75 28.09 -14.71
CA ARG A 351 7.49 27.19 -15.84
C ARG A 351 7.26 25.76 -15.36
N LEU A 352 6.02 25.25 -15.44
CA LEU A 352 5.69 23.88 -15.04
C LEU A 352 6.44 22.85 -15.90
N ASP A 353 6.65 23.13 -17.18
CA ASP A 353 7.42 22.27 -18.10
C ASP A 353 8.93 22.24 -17.84
N ALA A 354 9.43 23.06 -16.92
CA ALA A 354 10.80 23.00 -16.43
C ALA A 354 10.95 22.10 -15.18
N LEU A 355 9.85 21.59 -14.62
CA LEU A 355 9.91 20.71 -13.46
C LEU A 355 10.08 19.25 -13.90
N GLY A 356 11.02 18.54 -13.29
CA GLY A 356 11.31 17.12 -13.58
C GLY A 356 10.32 16.11 -13.01
N GLY A 357 9.11 16.55 -12.65
CA GLY A 357 8.13 15.82 -11.84
C GLY A 357 7.84 16.54 -10.52
N TYR A 358 6.86 16.06 -9.75
CA TYR A 358 6.45 16.72 -8.51
C TYR A 358 5.71 15.83 -7.53
N VAL A 359 5.65 16.29 -6.28
CA VAL A 359 4.74 15.82 -5.23
C VAL A 359 3.93 17.02 -4.74
N VAL A 360 2.62 16.84 -4.57
CA VAL A 360 1.73 17.87 -4.04
C VAL A 360 1.41 17.55 -2.58
N ARG A 361 1.49 18.54 -1.70
CA ARG A 361 1.07 18.42 -0.31
C ARG A 361 0.62 19.77 0.22
N GLY A 362 -0.62 19.83 0.72
CA GLY A 362 -1.17 21.06 1.32
C GLY A 362 -1.25 22.24 0.35
N GLY A 363 -1.39 21.98 -0.95
CA GLY A 363 -1.39 22.99 -2.01
C GLY A 363 0.00 23.41 -2.51
N ASP A 364 1.06 23.03 -1.79
CA ASP A 364 2.45 23.26 -2.18
C ASP A 364 2.95 22.13 -3.10
N LEU A 365 3.86 22.50 -4.00
CA LEU A 365 4.46 21.62 -4.99
C LEU A 365 5.95 21.44 -4.69
N TYR A 366 6.39 20.20 -4.53
CA TYR A 366 7.78 19.83 -4.29
C TYR A 366 8.35 19.12 -5.51
N SER A 367 9.44 19.63 -6.08
CA SER A 367 10.02 19.11 -7.33
C SER A 367 11.55 19.17 -7.32
N PRO A 368 12.25 18.33 -8.10
CA PRO A 368 13.68 18.52 -8.36
C PRO A 368 13.93 19.85 -9.09
N THR A 369 15.10 20.43 -8.90
CA THR A 369 15.50 21.74 -9.49
C THR A 369 16.05 21.59 -10.93
N GLY A 370 16.02 20.38 -11.49
CA GLY A 370 16.58 20.03 -12.80
C GLY A 370 17.84 19.17 -12.68
N ASP A 371 18.68 19.20 -13.71
CA ASP A 371 19.87 18.33 -13.83
C ASP A 371 20.98 18.68 -12.83
N ASP A 372 20.99 19.92 -12.32
CA ASP A 372 22.00 20.42 -11.37
C ASP A 372 21.82 19.88 -9.94
N GLY A 373 20.77 19.07 -9.70
CA GLY A 373 20.41 18.55 -8.39
C GLY A 373 19.66 19.56 -7.52
N GLY A 374 19.28 19.12 -6.33
CA GLY A 374 18.46 19.86 -5.37
C GLY A 374 16.97 19.80 -5.66
N PHE A 375 16.18 20.30 -4.72
CA PHE A 375 14.73 20.33 -4.72
C PHE A 375 14.23 21.74 -4.43
N THR A 376 13.02 22.03 -4.87
CA THR A 376 12.32 23.28 -4.59
C THR A 376 10.92 22.99 -4.09
N ALA A 377 10.44 23.83 -3.15
CA ALA A 377 9.03 23.94 -2.87
C ALA A 377 8.47 25.20 -3.52
N ARG A 378 7.28 25.07 -4.08
CA ARG A 378 6.54 26.16 -4.71
C ARG A 378 5.18 26.29 -4.08
N GLY A 379 4.80 27.53 -3.79
CA GLY A 379 3.51 27.84 -3.22
C GLY A 379 2.39 27.69 -4.24
N PRO A 380 1.14 27.96 -3.84
CA PRO A 380 0.00 27.76 -4.71
C PRO A 380 0.05 28.56 -6.02
N ASP A 381 0.62 29.76 -5.96
CA ASP A 381 0.84 30.71 -7.07
C ASP A 381 2.08 30.38 -7.93
N GLY A 382 2.83 29.35 -7.56
CA GLY A 382 4.04 28.92 -8.26
C GLY A 382 5.29 29.70 -7.87
N GLY A 383 5.20 30.60 -6.89
CA GLY A 383 6.36 31.26 -6.30
C GLY A 383 7.25 30.27 -5.57
N GLU A 384 8.57 30.43 -5.68
CA GLU A 384 9.53 29.60 -4.94
C GLU A 384 9.46 29.93 -3.45
N LEU A 385 9.14 28.95 -2.61
CA LEU A 385 9.14 29.06 -1.15
C LEU A 385 10.55 28.82 -0.60
N TRP A 386 11.20 27.77 -1.10
CA TRP A 386 12.58 27.44 -0.78
C TRP A 386 13.24 26.61 -1.87
N ARG A 387 14.56 26.50 -1.77
CA ARG A 387 15.41 25.62 -2.57
C ARG A 387 16.42 24.92 -1.67
N SER A 388 16.57 23.60 -1.82
CA SER A 388 17.53 22.79 -1.07
C SER A 388 18.93 22.90 -1.67
N SER A 389 19.91 22.31 -0.98
CA SER A 389 21.26 22.10 -1.54
C SER A 389 21.20 21.29 -2.84
N THR A 390 22.04 21.66 -3.82
CA THR A 390 22.23 20.91 -5.08
C THR A 390 22.88 19.55 -4.88
N SER A 391 23.51 19.31 -3.72
CA SER A 391 24.07 18.01 -3.35
C SER A 391 23.02 16.94 -3.08
N VAL A 392 21.73 17.27 -3.11
CA VAL A 392 20.63 16.32 -2.88
C VAL A 392 20.00 16.00 -4.23
N HIS A 393 20.17 14.78 -4.72
CA HIS A 393 19.60 14.31 -5.99
C HIS A 393 18.89 12.98 -5.81
N GLY A 394 18.17 12.51 -6.83
CA GLY A 394 17.50 11.22 -6.81
C GLY A 394 15.98 11.30 -6.96
N SER A 395 15.34 10.15 -6.74
CA SER A 395 13.87 10.03 -6.69
C SER A 395 13.32 10.58 -5.37
N TRP A 396 12.04 10.93 -5.31
CA TRP A 396 11.43 11.51 -4.11
C TRP A 396 10.05 10.95 -3.82
N THR A 397 9.72 10.90 -2.53
CA THR A 397 8.41 10.45 -2.03
C THR A 397 7.98 11.31 -0.85
N ALA A 398 6.68 11.57 -0.73
CA ALA A 398 6.14 12.18 0.48
C ALA A 398 6.16 11.23 1.67
N ALA A 399 6.73 11.68 2.78
CA ALA A 399 6.55 11.06 4.09
C ALA A 399 5.76 11.99 5.01
N ARG A 400 5.41 11.53 6.22
CA ARG A 400 4.60 12.31 7.14
C ARG A 400 5.29 13.62 7.54
N SER A 401 6.56 13.63 7.92
CA SER A 401 7.22 14.86 8.40
C SER A 401 8.19 15.53 7.42
N CYS A 402 8.61 14.85 6.33
CA CYS A 402 9.58 15.38 5.37
C CYS A 402 9.41 14.82 3.95
N LEU A 403 10.05 15.48 2.98
CA LEU A 403 10.23 14.93 1.64
C LEU A 403 11.43 13.99 1.67
N VAL A 404 11.22 12.71 1.43
CA VAL A 404 12.31 11.73 1.38
C VAL A 404 12.85 11.68 -0.03
N VAL A 405 14.17 11.79 -0.15
CA VAL A 405 14.91 11.72 -1.42
C VAL A 405 15.80 10.48 -1.39
N THR A 406 15.67 9.63 -2.40
CA THR A 406 16.45 8.40 -2.57
C THR A 406 17.33 8.52 -3.81
N ASP A 407 18.62 8.62 -3.56
CA ASP A 407 19.65 8.59 -4.58
C ASP A 407 20.28 7.21 -4.69
N VAL A 408 19.83 6.44 -5.68
CA VAL A 408 20.34 5.08 -5.92
C VAL A 408 21.80 5.12 -6.38
N ALA A 409 22.23 6.19 -7.07
CA ALA A 409 23.57 6.26 -7.65
C ALA A 409 24.67 6.48 -6.61
N ALA A 410 24.47 7.37 -5.63
CA ALA A 410 25.40 7.54 -4.50
C ALA A 410 25.03 6.70 -3.28
N ASP A 411 24.03 5.82 -3.38
CA ASP A 411 23.52 4.99 -2.29
C ASP A 411 23.18 5.82 -1.05
N GLN A 412 22.34 6.84 -1.25
CA GLN A 412 22.00 7.83 -0.24
C GLN A 412 20.49 8.02 -0.11
N VAL A 413 20.02 8.15 1.14
CA VAL A 413 18.67 8.60 1.47
C VAL A 413 18.77 9.89 2.28
N ALA A 414 17.98 10.90 1.95
CA ALA A 414 17.91 12.15 2.69
C ALA A 414 16.46 12.53 3.00
N CYS A 415 16.26 13.26 4.09
CA CYS A 415 14.96 13.79 4.51
C CYS A 415 15.03 15.32 4.53
N LEU A 416 14.24 15.94 3.66
CA LEU A 416 14.17 17.39 3.51
C LEU A 416 12.97 17.95 4.27
N ASP A 417 13.25 18.92 5.14
CA ASP A 417 12.21 19.66 5.85
C ASP A 417 11.26 20.36 4.86
N TYR A 418 9.95 20.11 4.98
CA TYR A 418 8.96 20.66 4.07
C TYR A 418 8.84 22.19 4.10
N ALA A 419 9.19 22.83 5.22
CA ALA A 419 9.03 24.28 5.38
C ALA A 419 10.27 25.05 4.90
N THR A 420 11.46 24.44 4.95
CA THR A 420 12.73 25.13 4.73
C THR A 420 13.60 24.53 3.62
N GLY A 421 13.34 23.28 3.21
CA GLY A 421 14.20 22.54 2.29
C GLY A 421 15.54 22.10 2.88
N ALA A 422 15.76 22.33 4.19
CA ALA A 422 16.98 21.92 4.86
C ALA A 422 17.02 20.39 5.01
N VAL A 423 18.19 19.81 4.79
CA VAL A 423 18.45 18.39 5.07
C VAL A 423 18.40 18.19 6.59
N ARG A 424 17.40 17.46 7.08
CA ARG A 424 17.31 17.08 8.50
C ARG A 424 18.30 15.98 8.83
N TRP A 425 18.39 14.99 7.94
CA TRP A 425 19.35 13.91 8.03
C TRP A 425 19.66 13.35 6.64
N THR A 426 20.82 12.70 6.55
CA THR A 426 21.29 11.95 5.40
C THR A 426 21.82 10.61 5.89
N ARG A 427 21.52 9.55 5.13
CA ARG A 427 22.03 8.20 5.35
C ARG A 427 22.67 7.67 4.07
N SER A 428 23.97 7.38 4.12
CA SER A 428 24.69 6.67 3.07
C SER A 428 24.71 5.16 3.34
N GLY A 429 24.97 4.34 2.32
CA GLY A 429 25.12 2.89 2.49
C GLY A 429 23.78 2.19 2.75
N ALA A 430 22.67 2.77 2.29
CA ALA A 430 21.34 2.27 2.59
C ALA A 430 20.98 1.04 1.75
N GLY A 431 21.57 0.89 0.57
CA GLY A 431 21.18 -0.01 -0.51
C GLY A 431 19.79 0.29 -1.07
N ALA A 432 19.23 1.46 -0.77
CA ALA A 432 17.80 1.73 -0.96
C ALA A 432 17.49 2.03 -2.41
N THR A 433 16.54 1.31 -2.99
CA THR A 433 15.98 1.59 -4.32
C THR A 433 14.69 2.39 -4.27
N SER A 434 13.98 2.35 -3.14
CA SER A 434 12.85 3.23 -2.86
C SER A 434 12.68 3.44 -1.37
N VAL A 435 12.04 4.57 -1.00
CA VAL A 435 11.64 4.87 0.36
C VAL A 435 10.25 5.49 0.35
N GLU A 436 9.36 4.99 1.21
CA GLU A 436 7.95 5.40 1.26
C GLU A 436 7.37 5.45 2.68
N GLY A 437 6.34 6.29 2.85
CA GLY A 437 5.45 6.22 4.01
C GLY A 437 4.21 5.37 3.68
N LEU A 438 3.76 4.57 4.63
CA LEU A 438 2.65 3.64 4.45
C LEU A 438 1.30 4.25 4.86
N PRO A 439 0.23 4.06 4.08
CA PRO A 439 -1.12 4.41 4.52
C PRO A 439 -1.45 3.76 5.88
N GLY A 440 -2.08 4.55 6.74
CA GLY A 440 -2.50 4.16 8.08
C GLY A 440 -1.45 4.13 9.18
N GLN A 441 -0.15 4.26 8.84
CA GLN A 441 0.90 4.29 9.85
C GLN A 441 0.63 5.39 10.88
N THR A 442 0.90 5.12 12.15
CA THR A 442 0.63 6.04 13.28
C THR A 442 1.89 6.70 13.85
N ASP A 443 3.03 6.52 13.18
CA ASP A 443 4.30 7.15 13.47
C ASP A 443 4.88 7.85 12.23
N ASP A 444 6.12 8.31 12.36
CA ASP A 444 6.89 8.99 11.31
C ASP A 444 7.94 8.07 10.67
N THR A 445 7.84 6.75 10.85
CA THR A 445 8.77 5.81 10.21
C THR A 445 8.60 5.88 8.68
N VAL A 446 9.72 5.84 7.96
CA VAL A 446 9.74 5.68 6.50
C VAL A 446 10.41 4.35 6.17
N TRP A 447 9.87 3.64 5.18
CA TRP A 447 10.28 2.28 4.87
C TRP A 447 11.13 2.28 3.62
N SER A 448 12.40 1.92 3.77
CA SER A 448 13.32 1.75 2.65
C SER A 448 13.31 0.30 2.18
N THR A 449 13.22 0.10 0.87
CA THR A 449 13.39 -1.22 0.25
C THR A 449 14.75 -1.29 -0.42
N THR A 450 15.41 -2.44 -0.27
CA THR A 450 16.72 -2.74 -0.85
C THR A 450 16.57 -4.04 -1.63
N PRO A 451 17.05 -4.13 -2.89
CA PRO A 451 17.18 -5.42 -3.57
C PRO A 451 17.98 -6.35 -2.67
N GLY A 452 17.46 -7.53 -2.33
CA GLY A 452 18.20 -8.41 -1.44
C GLY A 452 19.37 -9.11 -2.11
N GLY A 453 20.04 -9.91 -1.29
CA GLY A 453 21.23 -10.65 -1.69
C GLY A 453 20.91 -11.85 -2.59
N PRO A 454 21.85 -12.81 -2.74
CA PRO A 454 21.76 -13.92 -3.70
C PRO A 454 20.61 -14.93 -3.49
N ALA A 455 19.75 -14.71 -2.48
CA ALA A 455 18.53 -15.48 -2.24
C ALA A 455 17.27 -14.81 -2.84
N ASP A 456 17.42 -13.69 -3.56
CA ASP A 456 16.36 -12.91 -4.20
C ASP A 456 15.28 -12.33 -3.26
N ASP A 457 15.46 -12.39 -1.94
CA ASP A 457 14.54 -11.74 -1.00
C ASP A 457 14.57 -10.20 -1.14
N LEU A 458 13.50 -9.52 -0.74
CA LEU A 458 13.45 -8.07 -0.65
C LEU A 458 13.83 -7.64 0.78
N GLY A 459 14.96 -6.95 0.92
CA GLY A 459 15.35 -6.36 2.21
C GLY A 459 14.54 -5.10 2.48
N VAL A 460 13.97 -4.99 3.68
CA VAL A 460 13.18 -3.82 4.09
C VAL A 460 13.70 -3.29 5.43
N ARG A 461 13.79 -1.97 5.55
CA ARG A 461 14.24 -1.30 6.78
C ARG A 461 13.29 -0.16 7.13
N GLY A 462 12.89 -0.11 8.39
CA GLY A 462 12.21 1.05 8.96
C GLY A 462 13.26 2.09 9.39
N LEU A 463 13.12 3.31 8.89
CA LEU A 463 13.95 4.45 9.24
C LEU A 463 13.13 5.44 10.05
N ASP A 464 13.64 5.85 11.21
CA ASP A 464 13.04 6.90 12.02
C ASP A 464 12.99 8.22 11.22
N GLY A 465 11.81 8.82 11.05
CA GLY A 465 11.64 10.03 10.24
C GLY A 465 12.38 11.26 10.76
N ALA A 466 12.70 11.32 12.06
CA ALA A 466 13.43 12.43 12.66
C ALA A 466 14.96 12.32 12.48
N SER A 467 15.52 11.10 12.46
CA SER A 467 16.98 10.87 12.50
C SER A 467 17.55 10.06 11.34
N GLY A 468 16.73 9.33 10.59
CA GLY A 468 17.16 8.36 9.58
C GLY A 468 17.85 7.12 10.15
N SER A 469 17.78 6.93 11.47
CA SER A 469 18.30 5.73 12.13
C SER A 469 17.44 4.52 11.81
N VAL A 470 18.07 3.35 11.63
CA VAL A 470 17.33 2.10 11.37
C VAL A 470 16.74 1.63 12.69
N THR A 471 15.42 1.62 12.77
CA THR A 471 14.67 1.11 13.93
C THR A 471 14.35 -0.37 13.76
N THR A 472 14.13 -0.79 12.51
CA THR A 472 13.53 -2.09 12.21
C THR A 472 14.14 -2.67 10.94
N ARG A 473 14.26 -4.00 10.86
CA ARG A 473 14.70 -4.72 9.67
C ARG A 473 13.81 -5.94 9.47
N LEU A 474 13.45 -6.22 8.23
CA LEU A 474 12.70 -7.40 7.86
C LEU A 474 13.04 -7.83 6.43
N GLU A 475 12.84 -9.11 6.15
CA GLU A 475 13.05 -9.70 4.83
C GLU A 475 11.69 -10.16 4.31
N LEU A 476 11.34 -9.74 3.10
CA LEU A 476 10.14 -10.16 2.39
C LEU A 476 10.52 -11.02 1.19
N PRO A 477 9.61 -11.86 0.67
CA PRO A 477 9.84 -12.52 -0.61
C PRO A 477 10.07 -11.51 -1.75
N ASN A 478 10.78 -11.93 -2.80
CA ASN A 478 10.89 -11.14 -4.03
C ASN A 478 9.51 -10.72 -4.55
N GLY A 479 9.42 -9.52 -5.12
CA GLY A 479 8.18 -8.98 -5.68
C GLY A 479 7.12 -8.61 -4.62
N ALA A 480 7.45 -8.68 -3.33
CA ALA A 480 6.59 -8.12 -2.29
C ALA A 480 6.62 -6.59 -2.31
N ALA A 481 5.52 -5.96 -1.95
CA ALA A 481 5.40 -4.52 -1.78
C ALA A 481 4.71 -4.23 -0.44
N LEU A 482 5.20 -3.22 0.29
CA LEU A 482 4.52 -2.71 1.46
C LEU A 482 3.26 -1.97 1.01
N VAL A 483 2.13 -2.20 1.67
CA VAL A 483 0.85 -1.64 1.22
C VAL A 483 0.13 -0.80 2.27
N ALA A 484 0.33 -1.12 3.54
CA ALA A 484 -0.35 -0.47 4.64
C ALA A 484 0.36 -0.76 5.96
N ALA A 485 0.09 0.07 6.97
CA ALA A 485 0.49 -0.20 8.34
C ALA A 485 -0.62 0.25 9.29
N GLY A 486 -0.90 -0.57 10.30
CA GLY A 486 -1.75 -0.21 11.43
C GLY A 486 -0.93 0.49 12.52
N ARG A 487 -1.28 0.17 13.77
CA ARG A 487 -0.54 0.68 14.93
C ARG A 487 0.65 -0.19 15.28
N THR A 488 0.48 -1.52 15.24
CA THR A 488 1.50 -2.48 15.65
C THR A 488 1.92 -3.42 14.53
N VAL A 489 1.10 -3.55 13.48
CA VAL A 489 1.31 -4.47 12.35
C VAL A 489 1.49 -3.73 11.04
N GLY A 490 2.52 -4.07 10.29
CA GLY A 490 2.71 -3.68 8.89
C GLY A 490 2.29 -4.80 7.95
N TYR A 491 1.86 -4.42 6.74
CA TYR A 491 1.36 -5.34 5.74
C TYR A 491 2.13 -5.23 4.44
N ALA A 492 2.55 -6.38 3.92
CA ALA A 492 3.13 -6.51 2.59
C ALA A 492 2.28 -7.45 1.73
N LEU A 493 1.99 -7.06 0.49
CA LEU A 493 1.44 -7.96 -0.53
C LEU A 493 2.58 -8.57 -1.33
N ALA A 494 2.57 -9.89 -1.47
CA ALA A 494 3.47 -10.62 -2.35
C ALA A 494 2.66 -11.28 -3.47
N TYR A 495 3.03 -10.98 -4.71
CA TYR A 495 2.42 -11.56 -5.90
C TYR A 495 3.24 -12.78 -6.33
N GLY A 496 2.56 -13.90 -6.65
CA GLY A 496 3.24 -15.04 -7.25
C GLY A 496 3.84 -14.69 -8.62
N SER A 497 4.71 -15.53 -9.18
CA SER A 497 5.33 -15.29 -10.50
C SER A 497 4.31 -15.22 -11.64
N SER A 498 3.20 -15.96 -11.55
CA SER A 498 2.07 -15.85 -12.47
C SER A 498 1.19 -14.62 -12.18
N GLY A 499 1.39 -13.98 -11.02
CA GLY A 499 0.59 -12.90 -10.47
C GLY A 499 -0.89 -13.25 -10.22
N GLY A 500 -1.34 -14.43 -10.64
CA GLY A 500 -2.72 -14.88 -10.56
C GLY A 500 -3.25 -15.04 -9.13
N ARG A 501 -2.35 -15.15 -8.14
CA ARG A 501 -2.67 -15.17 -6.72
C ARG A 501 -1.74 -14.23 -5.96
N SER A 502 -2.32 -13.51 -5.00
CA SER A 502 -1.55 -12.72 -4.04
C SER A 502 -1.61 -13.32 -2.63
N SER A 503 -0.58 -13.04 -1.86
CA SER A 503 -0.51 -13.37 -0.44
C SER A 503 -0.22 -12.10 0.35
N VAL A 504 -0.66 -12.06 1.60
CA VAL A 504 -0.38 -10.96 2.52
C VAL A 504 0.49 -11.46 3.67
N ILE A 505 1.45 -10.64 4.07
CA ILE A 505 2.38 -10.89 5.16
C ILE A 505 2.14 -9.80 6.21
N GLY A 506 1.80 -10.22 7.42
CA GLY A 506 1.75 -9.35 8.59
C GLY A 506 3.09 -9.41 9.34
N PHE A 507 3.65 -8.26 9.66
CA PHE A 507 4.91 -8.16 10.43
C PHE A 507 4.77 -7.12 11.54
N ASP A 508 5.52 -7.30 12.62
CA ASP A 508 5.54 -6.35 13.74
C ASP A 508 6.32 -5.09 13.33
N LEU A 509 5.71 -3.91 13.49
CA LEU A 509 6.35 -2.65 13.09
C LEU A 509 7.57 -2.30 13.92
N ALA A 510 7.66 -2.75 15.18
CA ALA A 510 8.79 -2.45 16.03
C ALA A 510 9.96 -3.41 15.78
N THR A 511 9.69 -4.72 15.74
CA THR A 511 10.75 -5.74 15.63
C THR A 511 11.07 -6.15 14.20
N GLY A 512 10.14 -5.97 13.26
CA GLY A 512 10.23 -6.49 11.90
C GLY A 512 9.98 -8.00 11.81
N GLU A 513 9.64 -8.64 12.93
CA GLU A 513 9.33 -10.06 12.97
C GLU A 513 8.07 -10.34 12.15
N ARG A 514 8.15 -11.33 11.24
CA ARG A 514 6.97 -11.82 10.55
C ARG A 514 6.04 -12.51 11.54
N LEU A 515 4.88 -11.91 11.77
CA LEU A 515 3.85 -12.44 12.66
C LEU A 515 3.13 -13.61 12.00
N TRP A 516 2.79 -13.48 10.72
CA TRP A 516 2.07 -14.50 9.97
C TRP A 516 2.14 -14.27 8.46
N ARG A 517 1.70 -15.26 7.70
CA ARG A 517 1.45 -15.20 6.26
C ARG A 517 0.08 -15.78 5.97
N TYR A 518 -0.68 -15.12 5.10
CA TYR A 518 -1.95 -15.58 4.58
C TYR A 518 -1.86 -15.67 3.05
N SER A 519 -2.14 -16.85 2.49
CA SER A 519 -2.19 -17.06 1.05
C SER A 519 -3.62 -16.89 0.58
N GLY A 520 -3.88 -15.86 -0.23
CA GLY A 520 -5.21 -15.64 -0.79
C GLY A 520 -5.58 -16.70 -1.81
N GLN A 521 -6.89 -16.81 -2.03
CA GLN A 521 -7.44 -17.77 -2.99
C GLN A 521 -7.33 -17.26 -4.42
N LEU A 522 -7.72 -16.00 -4.64
CA LEU A 522 -7.56 -15.29 -5.92
C LEU A 522 -6.81 -13.97 -5.74
N GLN A 523 -7.29 -13.07 -4.89
CA GLN A 523 -6.73 -11.74 -4.72
C GLN A 523 -6.90 -11.26 -3.28
N VAL A 524 -5.80 -11.00 -2.58
CA VAL A 524 -5.79 -10.22 -1.34
C VAL A 524 -5.57 -8.73 -1.63
N SER A 525 -6.31 -7.87 -0.93
CA SER A 525 -6.19 -6.42 -0.99
C SER A 525 -6.38 -5.75 0.38
N VAL A 526 -6.13 -4.44 0.45
CA VAL A 526 -6.42 -3.59 1.62
C VAL A 526 -7.45 -2.55 1.18
N TRP A 527 -8.68 -2.67 1.68
CA TRP A 527 -9.80 -1.79 1.34
C TRP A 527 -10.05 -0.79 2.46
N SER A 528 -9.62 0.46 2.27
CA SER A 528 -9.71 1.52 3.29
C SER A 528 -9.24 1.06 4.69
N GLY A 529 -8.20 0.23 4.74
CA GLY A 529 -7.63 -0.31 5.97
C GLY A 529 -8.18 -1.66 6.43
N THR A 530 -9.23 -2.18 5.82
CA THR A 530 -9.72 -3.56 6.00
C THR A 530 -8.93 -4.52 5.10
N LEU A 531 -8.45 -5.64 5.64
CA LEU A 531 -7.84 -6.70 4.83
C LEU A 531 -8.93 -7.58 4.23
N VAL A 532 -8.85 -7.85 2.93
CA VAL A 532 -9.88 -8.60 2.20
C VAL A 532 -9.21 -9.68 1.33
N ASP A 533 -9.71 -10.91 1.42
CA ASP A 533 -9.42 -11.98 0.45
C ASP A 533 -10.60 -12.14 -0.50
N ILE A 534 -10.31 -12.18 -1.80
CA ILE A 534 -11.29 -12.48 -2.83
C ILE A 534 -11.02 -13.90 -3.27
N ASP A 535 -12.04 -14.73 -3.25
CA ASP A 535 -11.94 -16.14 -3.63
C ASP A 535 -12.09 -16.37 -5.14
N VAL A 536 -11.96 -17.63 -5.55
CA VAL A 536 -12.06 -18.04 -6.96
C VAL A 536 -13.46 -17.91 -7.53
N ASP A 537 -14.47 -17.78 -6.66
CA ASP A 537 -15.87 -17.53 -7.00
C ASP A 537 -16.16 -16.02 -7.05
N GLY A 538 -15.15 -15.17 -6.78
CA GLY A 538 -15.26 -13.72 -6.82
C GLY A 538 -16.04 -13.15 -5.63
N VAL A 539 -16.12 -13.90 -4.53
CA VAL A 539 -16.67 -13.43 -3.26
C VAL A 539 -15.53 -12.83 -2.44
N ALA A 540 -15.71 -11.58 -2.01
CA ALA A 540 -14.81 -10.91 -1.10
C ALA A 540 -15.15 -11.31 0.35
N HIS A 541 -14.13 -11.61 1.14
CA HIS A 541 -14.24 -11.97 2.56
C HIS A 541 -13.32 -11.07 3.39
N GLU A 542 -13.86 -10.52 4.47
CA GLU A 542 -13.06 -9.80 5.44
C GLU A 542 -12.11 -10.75 6.17
N LEU A 543 -10.84 -10.36 6.25
CA LEU A 543 -9.83 -11.03 7.04
C LEU A 543 -9.81 -10.45 8.46
N THR A 544 -10.32 -11.23 9.42
CA THR A 544 -10.42 -10.84 10.83
C THR A 544 -9.53 -11.70 11.71
N ALA A 545 -9.26 -11.23 12.94
CA ALA A 545 -8.58 -12.06 13.93
C ALA A 545 -9.49 -13.24 14.31
N PRO A 546 -8.95 -14.47 14.43
CA PRO A 546 -9.76 -15.62 14.83
C PRO A 546 -10.40 -15.38 16.19
N GLU A 547 -11.67 -15.76 16.35
CA GLU A 547 -12.37 -15.67 17.63
C GLU A 547 -11.55 -16.39 18.72
N ALA A 548 -11.35 -15.71 19.86
CA ALA A 548 -10.72 -16.31 21.01
C ALA A 548 -11.62 -17.46 21.51
N ARG A 549 -11.27 -18.71 21.16
CA ARG A 549 -11.95 -19.89 21.71
C ARG A 549 -11.75 -19.89 23.22
N VAL A 550 -12.80 -19.53 23.96
CA VAL A 550 -12.85 -19.72 25.40
C VAL A 550 -12.87 -21.22 25.65
N VAL A 551 -11.72 -21.80 25.99
CA VAL A 551 -11.65 -23.20 26.41
C VAL A 551 -12.33 -23.26 27.78
N GLY A 552 -13.56 -23.77 27.81
CA GLY A 552 -14.29 -24.03 29.06
C GLY A 552 -13.48 -24.99 29.93
N ALA A 553 -13.25 -24.57 31.18
CA ALA A 553 -12.47 -25.29 32.19
C ALA A 553 -13.18 -26.53 32.72
#